data_AF-A0A964QZI5-F1
#
_entry.id   AF-A0A964QZI5-F1
#
_cell.length_a   1.000
_cell.length_b   1.000
_cell.length_c   1.000
_cell.angle_alpha   90.00
_cell.angle_beta   90.00
_cell.angle_gamma   90.00
#
_symmetry.space_group_name_H-M   'P 1'
#
loop_
_entity.id
_entity.type
_entity.pdbx_description
1 polymer ?
#
loop_
_entity_poly.entity_id
_entity_poly.type
_entity_poly.pdbx_seq_one_letter_code
_entity_poly.pdbx_strand_id
1 'polypeptide(L)'
;MPEVLESPRWQAVGLIIDQNARDFLNGEFDLVSEIVAWLKSVRLFQETVDERMILQDPTPADLREHQIWVSSLIAEGERLVMQAEQAGGLPPGRVKFTLPDVEATIEMLRTDQRMWHNSMAPERRAEILEAVFNVPKS
;
A
#
# COMPACT_ATOMS: atom_id res chain seq x y z
N MET A 1 -30.28 6.73 8.74
CA MET A 1 -28.88 7.18 8.69
C MET A 1 -28.28 6.67 7.41
N PRO A 2 -27.82 7.50 6.47
CA PRO A 2 -27.03 7.03 5.34
C PRO A 2 -25.55 7.17 5.71
N GLU A 3 -25.01 6.21 6.44
CA GLU A 3 -23.58 5.86 6.31
C GLU A 3 -23.50 5.07 5.01
N VAL A 4 -23.09 5.71 3.90
CA VAL A 4 -22.31 5.15 2.77
C VAL A 4 -22.18 6.31 1.78
N LEU A 5 -21.11 7.07 1.93
CA LEU A 5 -20.37 7.55 0.77
C LEU A 5 -18.92 7.21 1.06
N GLU A 6 -18.56 5.95 0.82
CA GLU A 6 -17.18 5.53 0.68
C GLU A 6 -16.51 6.48 -0.32
N SER A 7 -15.32 6.97 0.02
CA SER A 7 -14.60 7.93 -0.84
C SER A 7 -14.46 7.33 -2.25
N PRO A 8 -14.86 8.04 -3.32
CA PRO A 8 -14.70 7.55 -4.69
C PRO A 8 -13.27 7.14 -5.03
N ARG A 9 -12.28 7.70 -4.32
CA ARG A 9 -10.86 7.33 -4.44
C ARG A 9 -10.57 5.94 -3.89
N TRP A 10 -11.04 5.62 -2.68
CA TRP A 10 -10.87 4.28 -2.10
C TRP A 10 -11.62 3.23 -2.93
N GLN A 11 -12.80 3.57 -3.43
CA GLN A 11 -13.53 2.69 -4.35
C GLN A 11 -12.75 2.42 -5.65
N ALA A 12 -12.13 3.45 -6.23
CA ALA A 12 -11.29 3.27 -7.41
C ALA A 12 -10.08 2.37 -7.14
N VAL A 13 -9.44 2.51 -5.98
CA VAL A 13 -8.35 1.62 -5.54
C VAL A 13 -8.85 0.18 -5.42
N GLY A 14 -9.95 -0.05 -4.70
CA GLY A 14 -10.54 -1.37 -4.52
C GLY A 14 -10.91 -2.04 -5.85
N LEU A 15 -11.57 -1.30 -6.75
CA LEU A 15 -11.96 -1.81 -8.06
C LEU A 15 -10.76 -2.32 -8.89
N ILE A 16 -9.65 -1.58 -8.90
CA ILE A 16 -8.47 -1.96 -9.68
C ILE A 16 -7.75 -3.16 -9.02
N ILE A 17 -7.61 -3.17 -7.69
CA ILE A 17 -7.00 -4.29 -6.97
C ILE A 17 -7.81 -5.57 -7.19
N ASP A 18 -9.13 -5.50 -7.04
CA ASP A 18 -10.02 -6.63 -7.24
C ASP A 18 -10.01 -7.12 -8.69
N GLN A 19 -9.93 -6.21 -9.66
CA GLN A 19 -9.83 -6.58 -11.07
C GLN A 19 -8.53 -7.32 -11.35
N ASN A 20 -7.39 -6.81 -10.87
CA ASN A 20 -6.10 -7.50 -11.03
C ASN A 20 -6.13 -8.91 -10.44
N ALA A 21 -6.74 -9.09 -9.26
CA ALA A 21 -6.87 -10.39 -8.62
C ALA A 21 -7.71 -11.37 -9.46
N ARG A 22 -8.79 -10.90 -10.09
CA ARG A 22 -9.62 -11.72 -10.99
C ARG A 22 -8.86 -12.09 -12.26
N ASP A 23 -8.17 -11.13 -12.86
CA ASP A 23 -7.40 -11.34 -14.09
C ASP A 23 -6.30 -12.39 -13.88
N PHE A 24 -5.65 -12.36 -12.71
CA PHE A 24 -4.72 -13.41 -12.29
C PHE A 24 -5.40 -14.77 -12.16
N LEU A 25 -6.53 -14.87 -11.44
CA LEU A 25 -7.24 -16.14 -11.26
C LEU A 25 -7.70 -16.76 -12.58
N ASN A 26 -7.97 -15.92 -13.59
CA ASN A 26 -8.33 -16.35 -14.94
C ASN A 26 -7.11 -16.74 -15.80
N GLY A 27 -5.88 -16.42 -15.36
CA GLY A 27 -4.66 -16.67 -16.11
C GLY A 27 -4.56 -15.85 -17.39
N GLU A 28 -5.15 -14.66 -17.43
CA GLU A 28 -5.25 -13.83 -18.65
C GLU A 28 -3.94 -13.14 -19.03
N PHE A 29 -3.01 -13.00 -18.08
CA PHE A 29 -1.78 -12.23 -18.25
C PHE A 29 -0.53 -13.01 -17.86
N ASP A 30 0.63 -12.57 -18.38
CA ASP A 30 1.92 -13.07 -17.91
C ASP A 30 2.38 -12.33 -16.65
N LEU A 31 3.31 -12.95 -15.92
CA LEU A 31 3.86 -12.42 -14.66
C LEU A 31 4.36 -10.96 -14.78
N VAL A 32 4.99 -10.61 -15.90
CA VAL A 32 5.49 -9.24 -16.13
C VAL A 32 4.33 -8.25 -16.20
N SER A 33 3.26 -8.62 -16.91
CA SER A 33 2.05 -7.80 -17.03
C SER A 33 1.33 -7.67 -15.69
N GLU A 34 1.28 -8.74 -14.89
CA GLU A 34 0.74 -8.71 -13.52
C GLU A 34 1.54 -7.77 -12.62
N ILE A 35 2.87 -7.82 -12.64
CA ILE A 35 3.71 -6.89 -11.86
C ILE A 35 3.48 -5.44 -12.29
N VAL A 36 3.36 -5.18 -13.60
CA VAL A 36 3.05 -3.83 -14.09
C VAL A 36 1.67 -3.36 -13.62
N ALA A 37 0.67 -4.24 -13.62
CA ALA A 37 -0.67 -3.93 -13.11
C ALA A 37 -0.62 -3.62 -11.61
N TRP A 38 0.10 -4.43 -10.83
CA TRP A 38 0.30 -4.20 -9.41
C TRP A 38 1.01 -2.87 -9.11
N LEU A 39 2.09 -2.53 -9.82
CA LEU A 39 2.79 -1.25 -9.67
C LEU A 39 1.87 -0.05 -9.96
N LYS A 40 0.96 -0.17 -10.93
CA LYS A 40 -0.05 0.87 -11.19
C LYS A 40 -1.05 1.00 -10.05
N SER A 41 -1.49 -0.12 -9.46
CA SER A 41 -2.36 -0.11 -8.28
C SER A 41 -1.69 0.53 -7.07
N VAL A 42 -0.41 0.24 -6.84
CA VAL A 42 0.39 0.89 -5.80
C VAL A 42 0.43 2.39 -5.99
N ARG A 43 0.68 2.87 -7.22
CA ARG A 43 0.69 4.30 -7.51
C ARG A 43 -0.67 4.96 -7.25
N LEU A 44 -1.76 4.34 -7.70
CA LEU A 44 -3.11 4.86 -7.46
C LEU A 44 -3.45 4.91 -5.96
N PHE A 45 -3.01 3.89 -5.21
CA PHE A 45 -3.13 3.85 -3.77
C PHE A 45 -2.36 5.00 -3.11
N GLN A 46 -1.11 5.24 -3.50
CA GLN A 46 -0.29 6.34 -2.97
C GLN A 46 -0.90 7.71 -3.27
N GLU A 47 -1.39 7.93 -4.49
CA GLU A 47 -2.10 9.16 -4.85
C GLU A 47 -3.36 9.35 -3.98
N THR A 48 -4.03 8.26 -3.61
CA THR A 48 -5.18 8.29 -2.69
C THR A 48 -4.76 8.57 -1.25
N VAL A 49 -3.65 8.00 -0.76
CA VAL A 49 -3.07 8.28 0.56
C VAL A 49 -2.70 9.76 0.66
N ASP A 50 -2.03 10.31 -0.35
CA ASP A 50 -1.69 11.74 -0.40
C ASP A 50 -2.94 12.61 -0.24
N GLU A 51 -3.99 12.35 -1.04
CA GLU A 51 -5.21 13.15 -1.04
C GLU A 51 -6.07 13.01 0.23
N ARG A 52 -6.14 11.80 0.80
CA ARG A 52 -7.12 11.44 1.85
C ARG A 52 -6.54 11.32 3.24
N MET A 53 -5.23 11.09 3.34
CA MET A 53 -4.56 10.86 4.62
C MET A 53 -3.53 11.92 4.95
N ILE A 54 -2.84 12.48 3.95
CA ILE A 54 -1.79 13.48 4.18
C ILE A 54 -2.34 14.90 4.06
N LEU A 55 -3.05 15.21 2.98
CA LEU A 55 -3.57 16.55 2.71
C LEU A 55 -4.83 16.90 3.51
N GLN A 56 -5.43 15.91 4.19
CA GLN A 56 -6.66 16.05 4.97
C GLN A 56 -6.54 15.21 6.24
N ASP A 57 -7.30 15.57 7.28
CA ASP A 57 -7.44 14.71 8.45
C ASP A 57 -8.22 13.43 8.06
N PRO A 58 -7.60 12.23 8.15
CA PRO A 58 -8.25 11.01 7.70
C PRO A 58 -9.43 10.65 8.61
N THR A 59 -10.55 10.27 8.00
CA THR A 59 -11.70 9.76 8.75
C THR A 59 -11.45 8.32 9.25
N PRO A 60 -12.22 7.82 10.22
CA PRO A 60 -12.15 6.41 10.61
C PRO A 60 -12.45 5.44 9.44
N ALA A 61 -13.23 5.87 8.45
CA ALA A 61 -13.45 5.09 7.24
C ALA A 61 -12.20 5.06 6.36
N ASP A 62 -11.54 6.21 6.15
CA ASP A 62 -10.28 6.28 5.39
C ASP A 62 -9.20 5.38 6.03
N LEU A 63 -9.08 5.35 7.36
CA LEU A 63 -8.14 4.47 8.06
C LEU A 63 -8.44 2.98 7.81
N ARG A 64 -9.71 2.57 7.85
CA ARG A 64 -10.10 1.19 7.57
C ARG A 64 -9.80 0.80 6.13
N GLU A 65 -10.20 1.62 5.17
CA GLU A 65 -9.93 1.42 3.74
C GLU A 65 -8.43 1.33 3.48
N HIS A 66 -7.66 2.27 4.03
CA HIS A 66 -6.21 2.27 3.94
C HIS A 66 -5.60 0.96 4.46
N GLN A 67 -6.04 0.48 5.64
CA GLN A 67 -5.55 -0.77 6.22
C GLN A 67 -5.84 -1.98 5.33
N ILE A 68 -7.04 -2.05 4.75
CA ILE A 68 -7.44 -3.13 3.85
C ILE A 68 -6.55 -3.12 2.60
N TRP A 69 -6.48 -1.98 1.91
CA TRP A 69 -5.81 -1.92 0.61
C TRP A 69 -4.29 -2.04 0.72
N VAL A 70 -3.66 -1.46 1.74
CA VAL A 70 -2.21 -1.62 1.95
C VAL A 70 -1.86 -3.08 2.23
N SER A 71 -2.68 -3.79 3.00
CA SER A 71 -2.46 -5.21 3.30
C SER A 71 -2.61 -6.08 2.05
N SER A 72 -3.62 -5.82 1.23
CA SER A 72 -3.84 -6.52 -0.04
C SER A 72 -2.69 -6.30 -1.02
N LEU A 73 -2.20 -5.06 -1.15
CA LEU A 73 -1.07 -4.74 -2.03
C LEU A 73 0.23 -5.40 -1.57
N ILE A 74 0.49 -5.47 -0.25
CA ILE A 74 1.66 -6.17 0.30
C ILE A 74 1.59 -7.66 -0.04
N ALA A 75 0.47 -8.32 0.27
CA ALA A 75 0.31 -9.76 0.03
C ALA A 75 0.44 -10.10 -1.46
N GLU A 76 -0.14 -9.27 -2.33
CA GLU A 76 -0.04 -9.44 -3.78
C GLU A 76 1.38 -9.23 -4.30
N GLY A 77 2.09 -8.22 -3.79
CA GLY A 77 3.50 -8.00 -4.13
C GLY A 77 4.38 -9.18 -3.72
N GLU A 78 4.20 -9.72 -2.52
CA GLU A 78 4.93 -10.90 -2.03
C GLU A 78 4.67 -12.13 -2.89
N ARG A 79 3.42 -12.35 -3.31
CA ARG A 79 3.05 -13.42 -4.24
C ARG A 79 3.81 -13.29 -5.56
N LEU A 80 3.85 -12.08 -6.13
CA LEU A 80 4.52 -11.81 -7.40
C LEU A 80 6.04 -12.02 -7.30
N VAL A 81 6.66 -11.59 -6.19
CA VAL A 81 8.08 -11.84 -5.93
C VAL A 81 8.36 -13.33 -5.89
N MET A 82 7.59 -14.09 -5.10
CA MET A 82 7.74 -15.55 -5.00
C MET A 82 7.64 -16.24 -6.37
N GLN A 83 6.69 -15.83 -7.22
CA GLN A 83 6.54 -16.39 -8.56
C GLN A 83 7.72 -16.04 -9.47
N ALA A 84 8.21 -14.81 -9.41
CA ALA A 84 9.39 -14.40 -10.16
C ALA A 84 10.62 -15.22 -9.74
N GLU A 85 10.84 -15.42 -8.45
CA GLU A 85 11.94 -16.27 -7.94
C GLU A 85 11.82 -17.71 -8.44
N GLN A 86 10.62 -18.30 -8.38
CA GLN A 86 10.37 -19.66 -8.90
C GLN A 86 10.62 -19.79 -10.40
N ALA A 87 10.38 -18.72 -11.16
CA ALA A 87 10.67 -18.65 -12.59
C ALA A 87 12.15 -18.39 -12.92
N GLY A 88 13.02 -18.20 -11.92
CA GLY A 88 14.44 -17.86 -12.11
C GLY A 88 14.71 -16.37 -12.29
N GLY A 89 13.77 -15.52 -11.89
CA GLY A 89 13.82 -14.07 -11.96
C GLY A 89 12.98 -13.46 -13.08
N LEU A 90 13.09 -12.14 -13.24
CA LEU A 90 12.42 -11.42 -14.32
C LEU A 90 13.20 -11.56 -15.64
N PRO A 91 12.50 -11.67 -16.79
CA PRO A 91 13.15 -11.76 -18.08
C PRO A 91 13.97 -10.49 -18.39
N PRO A 92 15.28 -10.60 -18.68
CA PRO A 92 16.15 -9.45 -18.87
C PRO A 92 15.72 -8.61 -20.09
N GLY A 93 15.75 -7.29 -19.94
CA GLY A 93 15.50 -6.34 -21.03
C GLY A 93 14.03 -6.16 -21.44
N ARG A 94 13.09 -6.91 -20.85
CA ARG A 94 11.65 -6.78 -21.15
C ARG A 94 10.99 -5.62 -20.42
N VAL A 95 11.53 -5.22 -19.28
CA VAL A 95 11.04 -4.12 -18.42
C VAL A 95 12.19 -3.28 -17.88
N LYS A 96 11.87 -2.08 -17.41
CA LYS A 96 12.83 -1.14 -16.83
C LYS A 96 13.03 -1.29 -15.32
N PHE A 97 12.17 -2.06 -14.65
CA PHE A 97 12.29 -2.37 -13.23
C PHE A 97 12.93 -3.75 -13.04
N THR A 98 13.50 -3.94 -11.87
CA THR A 98 14.13 -5.18 -11.40
C THR A 98 13.28 -5.83 -10.30
N LEU A 99 13.56 -7.10 -9.99
CA LEU A 99 12.89 -7.76 -8.87
C LEU A 99 13.16 -7.05 -7.53
N PRO A 100 14.39 -6.58 -7.23
CA PRO A 100 14.65 -5.72 -6.08
C PRO A 100 13.83 -4.43 -6.01
N ASP A 101 13.45 -3.84 -7.15
CA ASP A 101 12.57 -2.66 -7.15
C ASP A 101 11.15 -3.01 -6.66
N VAL A 102 10.66 -4.20 -6.98
CA VAL A 102 9.37 -4.72 -6.49
C VAL A 102 9.45 -4.95 -4.98
N GLU A 103 10.51 -5.60 -4.50
CA GLU A 103 10.75 -5.82 -3.06
C GLU A 103 10.84 -4.49 -2.28
N ALA A 104 11.56 -3.52 -2.82
CA ALA A 104 11.66 -2.19 -2.22
C ALA A 104 10.29 -1.49 -2.15
N THR A 105 9.45 -1.68 -3.17
CA THR A 105 8.08 -1.16 -3.18
C THR A 105 7.22 -1.81 -2.10
N ILE A 106 7.38 -3.12 -1.84
CA ILE A 106 6.69 -3.81 -0.73
C ILE A 106 7.15 -3.26 0.62
N GLU A 107 8.45 -3.03 0.81
CA GLU A 107 8.97 -2.44 2.05
C GLU A 107 8.49 -1.01 2.30
N MET A 108 8.33 -0.24 1.23
CA MET A 108 7.69 1.08 1.30
C MET A 108 6.24 0.96 1.79
N LEU A 109 5.44 0.04 1.24
CA LEU A 109 4.05 -0.20 1.70
C LEU A 109 3.99 -0.65 3.15
N ARG A 110 4.91 -1.53 3.58
CA ARG A 110 5.01 -1.96 5.00
C ARG A 110 5.36 -0.78 5.91
N THR A 111 6.21 0.13 5.45
CA THR A 111 6.56 1.34 6.20
C THR A 111 5.36 2.27 6.34
N ASP A 112 4.63 2.49 5.25
CA ASP A 112 3.41 3.28 5.24
C ASP A 112 2.32 2.68 6.16
N GLN A 113 2.09 1.36 6.08
CA GLN A 113 1.19 0.65 7.00
C GLN A 113 1.58 0.86 8.47
N ARG A 114 2.87 0.74 8.81
CA ARG A 114 3.36 0.99 10.19
C ARG A 114 3.15 2.45 10.59
N MET A 115 3.39 3.41 9.70
CA MET A 115 3.23 4.83 10.00
C MET A 115 1.80 5.17 10.41
N TRP A 116 0.80 4.59 9.73
CA TRP A 116 -0.60 4.89 9.97
C TRP A 116 -1.27 4.00 11.02
N HIS A 117 -0.85 2.74 11.16
CA HIS A 117 -1.57 1.74 11.96
C HIS A 117 -0.81 1.21 13.17
N ASN A 118 0.51 1.43 13.27
CA ASN A 118 1.21 1.21 14.54
C ASN A 118 1.12 2.49 15.37
N SER A 119 0.12 2.55 16.24
CA SER A 119 0.07 3.56 17.29
C SER A 119 1.27 3.38 18.22
N MET A 120 2.20 4.32 18.18
CA MET A 120 3.08 4.54 19.32
C MET A 120 2.18 4.97 20.50
N ALA A 121 2.30 4.30 21.64
CA ALA A 121 1.49 4.64 22.81
C ALA A 121 1.60 6.16 23.11
N PRO A 122 0.51 6.86 23.45
CA PRO A 122 0.52 8.30 23.70
C PRO A 122 1.62 8.73 24.68
N GLU A 123 1.90 7.88 25.66
CA GLU A 123 2.95 8.05 26.67
C GLU A 123 4.34 8.05 26.02
N ARG A 124 4.59 7.11 25.10
CA ARG A 124 5.86 7.01 24.38
C ARG A 124 6.06 8.16 23.39
N ARG A 125 4.99 8.65 22.78
CA ARG A 125 5.03 9.85 21.94
C ARG A 125 5.39 11.09 22.76
N ALA A 126 4.79 11.25 23.94
CA ALA A 126 5.10 12.34 24.85
C ALA A 126 6.56 12.30 25.34
N GLU A 127 7.07 11.11 25.70
CA GLU A 127 8.48 10.92 26.08
C GLU A 127 9.47 11.34 24.98
N ILE A 128 9.20 10.97 23.72
CA ILE A 128 10.07 11.34 22.59
C ILE A 128 10.01 12.84 22.33
N LEU A 129 8.82 13.45 22.39
CA LEU A 129 8.67 14.90 22.23
C LEU A 129 9.39 15.67 23.33
N GLU A 130 9.31 15.21 24.58
CA GLU A 130 10.03 15.77 25.72
C GLU A 130 11.56 15.61 25.53
N ALA A 131 12.03 14.43 25.11
CA ALA A 131 13.45 14.15 24.92
C ALA A 131 14.09 14.91 23.73
N VAL A 132 13.34 15.16 22.65
CA VAL A 132 13.85 15.81 21.42
C VAL A 132 13.68 17.32 21.47
N PHE A 133 12.56 17.81 22.02
CA PHE A 133 12.21 19.24 21.97
C PHE A 133 12.23 19.94 23.33
N ASN A 134 12.51 19.23 24.43
CA ASN A 134 12.62 19.80 25.79
C ASN A 134 11.37 20.61 26.22
N VAL A 135 10.19 20.23 25.74
CA VAL A 135 8.93 20.94 26.04
C VAL A 135 8.40 20.50 27.41
N PRO A 136 8.20 21.41 28.38
CA PRO A 136 7.63 21.06 29.69
C PRO A 136 6.16 20.65 29.55
N LYS A 137 5.73 19.65 30.32
CA LYS A 137 4.32 19.21 30.40
C LYS A 137 3.42 20.40 30.81
N SER A 138 2.44 20.74 29.97
CA SER A 138 1.31 21.62 30.32
C SER A 138 0.11 20.80 30.77
#